data_AF-A0A8X6PKN4-F1
#
_entry.id   AF-A0A8X6PKN4-F1
#
_cell.length_a   1.000
_cell.length_b   1.000
_cell.length_c   1.000
_cell.angle_alpha   90.00
_cell.angle_beta   90.00
_cell.angle_gamma   90.00
#
_symmetry.space_group_name_H-M   'P 1'
#
loop_
_entity.id
_entity.type
_entity.pdbx_description
1 polymer ?
#
loop_
_entity_poly.entity_id
_entity_poly.type
_entity_poly.pdbx_seq_one_letter_code
_entity_poly.pdbx_strand_id
1 'polypeptide(L)'
;MVLFIHKIDPKNLFFVRYARKRIPHGKAYQLIIRRLKRIHLWSDFTYSFTKDYKEMQHIIQSLDEFTNAILQETRKKYLTGELSANDGKRKSLMHLLLEHHLQEKDLNEDGIREEMNTFMLAGSDTTAQSMTWALYLVGLYPEIQAKVHEEIDSIFGSDTESHVTEENMKDMKYSECVLKVEFHSYTPNNTLISFDLKTYLKPSVKK
;
A
#
# COMPACT_ATOMS: atom_id res chain seq x y z
N MET A 1 7.55 15.53 6.48
CA MET A 1 6.83 14.92 5.34
C MET A 1 6.88 15.75 4.05
N VAL A 2 6.85 17.09 4.09
CA VAL A 2 6.91 17.95 2.89
C VAL A 2 8.27 17.93 2.17
N LEU A 3 9.37 17.68 2.90
CA LEU A 3 10.73 17.65 2.33
C LEU A 3 11.11 16.34 1.62
N PHE A 4 10.42 15.22 1.91
CA PHE A 4 10.69 13.93 1.25
C PHE A 4 10.09 13.84 -0.17
N ILE A 5 9.22 14.77 -0.54
CA ILE A 5 8.53 14.78 -1.84
C ILE A 5 9.49 15.20 -2.98
N HIS A 6 10.56 15.92 -2.67
CA HIS A 6 11.49 16.46 -3.67
C HIS A 6 12.45 15.43 -4.28
N LYS A 7 12.65 14.27 -3.64
CA LYS A 7 13.57 13.21 -4.10
C LYS A 7 12.86 12.00 -4.73
N ILE A 8 11.53 12.03 -4.89
CA ILE A 8 10.78 11.02 -5.65
C ILE A 8 10.87 11.37 -7.14
N ASP A 9 11.27 10.40 -7.96
CA ASP A 9 11.34 10.53 -9.43
C ASP A 9 10.08 11.27 -9.95
N PRO A 10 10.22 12.40 -10.68
CA PRO A 10 9.11 13.25 -11.08
C PRO A 10 8.00 12.50 -11.83
N LYS A 11 8.31 11.37 -12.49
CA LYS A 11 7.32 10.48 -13.12
C LYS A 11 6.47 9.73 -12.08
N ASN A 12 7.09 9.21 -11.03
CA ASN A 12 6.38 8.58 -9.92
C ASN A 12 5.56 9.60 -9.12
N LEU A 13 6.06 10.84 -9.01
CA LEU A 13 5.34 11.91 -8.35
C LEU A 13 4.08 12.34 -9.11
N PHE A 14 4.10 12.29 -10.45
CA PHE A 14 2.90 12.49 -11.26
C PHE A 14 1.86 11.40 -10.99
N PHE A 15 2.25 10.13 -10.95
CA PHE A 15 1.36 9.01 -10.67
C PHE A 15 0.78 9.05 -9.24
N VAL A 16 1.59 9.38 -8.24
CA VAL A 16 1.13 9.55 -6.86
C VAL A 16 0.15 10.73 -6.76
N ARG A 17 0.44 11.86 -7.43
CA ARG A 17 -0.48 13.02 -7.49
C ARG A 17 -1.75 12.70 -8.27
N TYR A 18 -1.66 11.90 -9.32
CA TYR A 18 -2.77 11.45 -10.15
C TYR A 18 -3.73 10.54 -9.36
N ALA A 19 -3.20 9.52 -8.69
CA ALA A 19 -3.97 8.62 -7.82
C ALA A 19 -4.62 9.39 -6.64
N ARG A 20 -3.86 10.29 -6.01
CA ARG A 20 -4.34 11.12 -4.88
C ARG A 20 -5.51 12.03 -5.23
N LYS A 21 -5.58 12.49 -6.49
CA LYS A 21 -6.63 13.41 -6.94
C LYS A 21 -7.92 12.70 -7.35
N ARG A 22 -7.83 11.43 -7.76
CA ARG A 22 -8.99 10.63 -8.23
C ARG A 22 -9.55 9.69 -7.16
N ILE A 23 -8.75 9.25 -6.20
CA ILE A 23 -9.18 8.33 -5.13
C ILE A 23 -9.53 9.17 -3.89
N PRO A 24 -10.83 9.34 -3.56
CA PRO A 24 -11.22 10.06 -2.36
C PRO A 24 -10.75 9.30 -1.10
N HIS A 25 -9.78 9.88 -0.38
CA HIS A 25 -9.17 9.29 0.81
C HIS A 25 -10.21 8.88 1.85
N GLY A 26 -10.12 7.63 2.33
CA GLY A 26 -11.01 7.09 3.36
C GLY A 26 -12.45 6.84 2.92
N LYS A 27 -12.86 7.23 1.70
CA LYS A 27 -14.25 7.02 1.22
C LYS A 27 -14.56 5.54 1.02
N ALA A 28 -13.60 4.77 0.48
CA ALA A 28 -13.71 3.31 0.39
C ALA A 28 -13.94 2.68 1.77
N TYR A 29 -13.14 3.07 2.76
CA TYR A 29 -13.28 2.59 4.13
C TYR A 29 -14.62 2.96 4.76
N GLN A 30 -15.11 4.19 4.55
CA GLN A 30 -16.44 4.60 4.99
C GLN A 30 -17.57 3.78 4.36
N LEU A 31 -17.47 3.48 3.06
CA LEU A 31 -18.43 2.64 2.34
C LEU A 31 -18.42 1.21 2.88
N ILE A 32 -17.23 0.65 3.14
CA ILE A 32 -17.06 -0.69 3.74
C ILE A 32 -17.68 -0.73 5.14
N ILE A 33 -17.35 0.21 6.02
CA ILE A 33 -17.93 0.28 7.37
C ILE A 33 -19.45 0.40 7.31
N ARG A 34 -19.98 1.23 6.40
CA ARG A 34 -21.43 1.41 6.23
C ARG A 34 -22.09 0.11 5.78
N ARG A 35 -21.44 -0.66 4.90
CA ARG A 35 -21.91 -2.00 4.48
C ARG A 35 -21.89 -2.98 5.66
N LEU A 36 -20.80 -3.04 6.41
CA LEU A 36 -20.66 -3.94 7.56
C LEU A 36 -21.69 -3.65 8.66
N LYS A 37 -21.95 -2.38 8.97
CA LYS A 37 -22.94 -1.98 9.99
C LYS A 37 -24.40 -2.23 9.59
N ARG A 38 -24.68 -2.47 8.31
CA ARG A 38 -26.03 -2.58 7.77
C ARG A 38 -26.26 -3.97 7.20
N ILE A 39 -26.77 -4.89 8.02
CA ILE A 39 -27.00 -6.31 7.69
C ILE A 39 -27.72 -6.49 6.35
N HIS A 40 -28.72 -5.67 6.03
CA HIS A 40 -29.44 -5.74 4.74
C HIS A 40 -28.59 -5.41 3.49
N LEU A 41 -27.36 -4.89 3.64
CA LEU A 41 -26.39 -4.62 2.56
C LEU A 41 -25.32 -5.71 2.44
N TRP A 42 -25.41 -6.78 3.24
CA TRP A 42 -24.45 -7.87 3.17
C TRP A 42 -24.62 -8.67 1.88
N SER A 43 -25.86 -8.87 1.43
CA SER A 43 -26.16 -9.49 0.14
C SER A 43 -25.70 -8.59 -1.02
N ASP A 44 -24.93 -9.15 -1.95
CA ASP A 44 -24.45 -8.44 -3.13
C ASP A 44 -25.61 -7.93 -4.00
N PHE A 45 -26.69 -8.70 -4.07
CA PHE A 45 -27.88 -8.32 -4.83
C PHE A 45 -28.49 -7.01 -4.31
N THR A 46 -28.79 -6.93 -3.02
CA THR A 46 -29.39 -5.72 -2.43
C THR A 46 -28.41 -4.55 -2.43
N TYR A 47 -27.11 -4.82 -2.26
CA TYR A 47 -26.07 -3.80 -2.32
C TYR A 47 -25.92 -3.19 -3.72
N SER A 48 -26.03 -3.99 -4.78
CA SER A 48 -25.87 -3.55 -6.18
C SER A 48 -26.80 -2.41 -6.59
N PHE A 49 -27.99 -2.32 -5.97
CA PHE A 49 -28.97 -1.27 -6.25
C PHE A 49 -28.69 0.04 -5.51
N THR A 50 -27.70 0.07 -4.62
CA THR A 50 -27.41 1.24 -3.80
C THR A 50 -26.51 2.26 -4.52
N LYS A 51 -26.58 3.51 -4.08
CA LYS A 51 -25.61 4.54 -4.48
C LYS A 51 -24.19 4.19 -3.99
N ASP A 52 -24.09 3.58 -2.81
CA ASP A 52 -22.82 3.15 -2.22
C ASP A 52 -22.07 2.18 -3.14
N TYR A 53 -22.78 1.24 -3.78
CA TYR A 53 -22.18 0.33 -4.76
C TYR A 53 -21.61 1.07 -5.97
N LYS A 54 -22.34 2.04 -6.55
CA LYS A 54 -21.87 2.83 -7.69
C LYS A 54 -20.61 3.64 -7.34
N GLU A 55 -20.57 4.23 -6.14
CA GLU A 55 -19.38 4.93 -5.66
C GLU A 55 -18.19 3.99 -5.46
N MET A 56 -18.43 2.79 -4.91
CA MET A 56 -17.40 1.77 -4.75
C MET A 56 -16.85 1.30 -6.10
N GLN A 57 -17.71 1.07 -7.08
CA GLN A 57 -17.31 0.69 -8.44
C GLN A 57 -16.45 1.77 -9.10
N HIS A 58 -16.77 3.05 -8.92
CA HIS A 58 -15.93 4.14 -9.44
C HIS A 58 -14.53 4.16 -8.80
N ILE A 59 -14.44 3.86 -7.50
CA ILE A 59 -13.15 3.76 -6.79
C ILE A 59 -12.34 2.57 -7.34
N ILE A 60 -12.97 1.40 -7.48
CA ILE A 60 -12.34 0.19 -8.04
C ILE A 60 -11.86 0.46 -9.46
N GLN A 61 -12.68 1.08 -10.31
CA GLN A 61 -12.30 1.44 -11.68
C GLN A 61 -11.08 2.37 -11.71
N SER A 62 -11.01 3.34 -10.80
CA SER A 62 -9.86 4.25 -10.70
C SER A 62 -8.57 3.51 -10.29
N LEU A 63 -8.68 2.51 -9.40
CA LEU A 63 -7.56 1.64 -9.02
C LEU A 63 -7.13 0.75 -10.18
N ASP A 64 -8.10 0.18 -10.91
CA ASP A 64 -7.84 -0.64 -12.09
C ASP A 64 -7.12 0.14 -13.20
N GLU A 65 -7.57 1.37 -13.49
CA GLU A 65 -6.90 2.26 -14.45
C GLU A 65 -5.45 2.52 -14.05
N PHE A 66 -5.21 2.77 -12.76
CA PHE A 66 -3.88 3.02 -12.23
C PHE A 66 -2.97 1.78 -12.34
N THR A 67 -3.46 0.62 -11.91
CA THR A 67 -2.71 -0.64 -11.95
C THR A 67 -2.42 -1.08 -13.37
N ASN A 68 -3.38 -0.91 -14.29
CA ASN A 68 -3.18 -1.19 -15.71
C ASN A 68 -2.10 -0.29 -16.33
N ALA A 69 -2.05 0.99 -15.97
CA ALA A 69 -1.00 1.89 -16.44
C ALA A 69 0.39 1.41 -15.98
N ILE A 70 0.53 1.01 -14.71
CA ILE A 70 1.79 0.48 -14.16
C ILE A 70 2.17 -0.86 -14.83
N LEU A 71 1.19 -1.74 -15.04
CA LEU A 71 1.40 -3.04 -15.68
C LEU A 71 1.90 -2.85 -17.11
N GLN A 72 1.29 -1.95 -17.89
CA GLN A 72 1.70 -1.63 -19.25
C GLN A 72 3.12 -1.04 -19.29
N GLU A 73 3.45 -0.13 -18.37
CA GLU A 73 4.80 0.44 -18.27
C GLU A 73 5.84 -0.63 -17.94
N THR A 74 5.53 -1.50 -16.97
CA THR A 74 6.42 -2.59 -16.55
C THR A 74 6.63 -3.60 -17.70
N ARG A 75 5.56 -3.93 -18.42
CA ARG A 75 5.64 -4.80 -19.61
C ARG A 75 6.49 -4.19 -20.71
N LYS A 76 6.33 -2.90 -20.98
CA LYS A 76 7.15 -2.21 -21.98
C LYS A 76 8.64 -2.30 -21.62
N LYS A 77 8.99 -2.00 -20.37
CA LYS A 77 10.37 -2.09 -19.85
C LYS A 77 10.92 -3.52 -19.87
N TYR A 78 10.05 -4.52 -19.72
CA TYR A 78 10.43 -5.93 -19.84
C TYR A 78 10.78 -6.29 -21.28
N LEU A 79 9.94 -5.90 -22.23
CA LEU A 79 10.13 -6.17 -23.66
C LEU A 79 11.33 -5.42 -24.26
N THR A 80 11.63 -4.21 -23.78
CA THR A 80 12.83 -3.46 -24.22
C THR A 80 14.14 -4.02 -23.66
N GLY A 81 14.07 -5.04 -22.79
CA GLY A 81 15.24 -5.61 -22.14
C GLY A 81 15.80 -4.76 -20.99
N GLU A 82 15.22 -3.59 -20.69
CA GLU A 82 15.65 -2.74 -19.57
C GLU A 82 15.47 -3.42 -18.20
N LEU A 83 14.54 -4.37 -18.11
CA LEU A 83 14.32 -5.19 -16.91
C LEU A 83 14.90 -6.61 -17.04
N SER A 84 15.45 -6.98 -18.20
CA SER A 84 15.93 -8.34 -18.45
C SER A 84 17.40 -8.46 -18.08
N ALA A 85 17.67 -9.34 -17.11
CA ALA A 85 18.96 -9.84 -16.66
C ALA A 85 19.78 -8.95 -15.70
N ASN A 86 19.84 -9.41 -14.45
CA ASN A 86 21.05 -9.42 -13.63
C ASN A 86 21.66 -8.07 -13.16
N ASP A 87 20.89 -7.00 -13.10
CA ASP A 87 21.43 -5.68 -12.70
C ASP A 87 21.64 -5.49 -11.18
N GLY A 88 21.56 -6.57 -10.38
CA GLY A 88 21.67 -6.51 -8.91
C GLY A 88 20.59 -5.66 -8.20
N LYS A 89 19.70 -5.00 -8.97
CA LYS A 89 18.62 -4.15 -8.48
C LYS A 89 17.42 -4.98 -8.06
N ARG A 90 16.83 -4.62 -6.93
CA ARG A 90 15.59 -5.23 -6.44
C ARG A 90 14.49 -5.11 -7.50
N LYS A 91 13.90 -6.26 -7.86
CA LYS A 91 12.71 -6.35 -8.71
C LYS A 91 11.50 -5.77 -7.99
N SER A 92 10.68 -4.99 -8.69
CA SER A 92 9.39 -4.56 -8.14
C SER A 92 8.42 -5.73 -8.09
N LEU A 93 7.44 -5.68 -7.18
CA LEU A 93 6.40 -6.73 -7.09
C LEU A 93 5.67 -6.95 -8.42
N MET A 94 5.32 -5.85 -9.12
CA MET A 94 4.69 -5.92 -10.44
C MET A 94 5.57 -6.68 -11.46
N HIS A 95 6.88 -6.46 -11.43
CA HIS A 95 7.80 -7.16 -12.31
C HIS A 95 7.88 -8.65 -11.97
N LEU A 96 7.91 -9.02 -10.68
CA LEU A 96 7.91 -10.41 -10.23
C LEU A 96 6.64 -11.14 -10.68
N LEU A 97 5.47 -10.52 -10.51
CA LEU A 97 4.18 -11.09 -10.93
C LEU A 97 4.10 -11.23 -12.45
N LEU A 98 4.60 -10.25 -13.20
CA LEU A 98 4.66 -10.31 -14.66
C LEU A 98 5.61 -11.40 -15.16
N GLU A 99 6.78 -11.54 -14.56
CA GLU A 99 7.76 -12.57 -14.91
C GLU A 99 7.17 -13.98 -14.68
N HIS A 100 6.53 -14.18 -13.52
CA HIS A 100 5.82 -15.41 -13.20
C HIS A 100 4.70 -15.71 -14.21
N HIS A 101 3.89 -14.72 -14.58
CA HIS A 101 2.86 -14.86 -15.61
C HIS A 101 3.42 -15.31 -16.97
N LEU A 102 4.54 -14.71 -17.39
CA LEU A 102 5.16 -15.01 -18.69
C LEU A 102 5.84 -16.40 -18.71
N GLN A 103 6.34 -16.88 -17.57
CA GLN A 103 7.06 -18.16 -17.46
C GLN A 103 6.12 -19.34 -17.20
N GLU A 104 5.24 -19.25 -16.21
CA GLU A 104 4.43 -20.38 -15.72
C GLU A 104 2.98 -20.38 -16.25
N LYS A 105 2.51 -19.28 -16.84
CA LYS A 105 1.15 -19.10 -17.41
C LYS A 105 -0.03 -19.35 -16.45
N ASP A 106 0.21 -19.56 -15.16
CA ASP A 106 -0.84 -19.89 -14.18
C ASP A 106 -1.68 -18.68 -13.71
N LEU A 107 -1.18 -17.46 -13.89
CA LEU A 107 -1.85 -16.23 -13.47
C LEU A 107 -2.33 -15.47 -14.70
N ASN A 108 -3.59 -15.03 -14.80
CA ASN A 108 -4.02 -14.14 -15.89
C ASN A 108 -3.66 -12.67 -15.58
N GLU A 109 -3.63 -11.79 -16.59
CA GLU A 109 -3.39 -10.35 -16.38
C GLU A 109 -4.40 -9.73 -15.38
N ASP A 110 -5.65 -10.21 -15.38
CA ASP A 110 -6.66 -9.83 -14.39
C ASP A 110 -6.26 -10.23 -12.96
N GLY A 111 -5.69 -11.42 -12.78
CA GLY A 111 -5.19 -11.88 -11.48
C GLY A 111 -4.02 -11.04 -10.99
N ILE A 112 -3.10 -10.64 -11.88
CA ILE A 112 -1.98 -9.74 -11.53
C ILE A 112 -2.52 -8.40 -11.03
N ARG A 113 -3.53 -7.87 -11.71
CA ARG A 113 -4.17 -6.61 -11.35
C ARG A 113 -4.88 -6.70 -9.99
N GLU A 114 -5.63 -7.78 -9.75
CA GLU A 114 -6.32 -8.01 -8.48
C GLU A 114 -5.34 -8.13 -7.30
N GLU A 115 -4.26 -8.88 -7.46
CA GLU A 115 -3.21 -9.00 -6.45
C GLU A 115 -2.53 -7.65 -6.19
N MET A 116 -2.14 -6.93 -7.24
CA MET A 116 -1.54 -5.60 -7.11
C MET A 116 -2.45 -4.59 -6.43
N ASN A 117 -3.74 -4.57 -6.77
CA ASN A 117 -4.75 -3.75 -6.10
C ASN A 117 -4.83 -4.09 -4.61
N THR A 118 -4.81 -5.37 -4.27
CA THR A 118 -4.83 -5.85 -2.88
C THR A 118 -3.62 -5.35 -2.10
N PHE A 119 -2.41 -5.48 -2.65
CA PHE A 119 -1.18 -4.98 -2.00
C PHE A 119 -1.20 -3.47 -1.77
N MET A 120 -1.65 -2.69 -2.77
CA MET A 120 -1.72 -1.23 -2.64
C MET A 120 -2.72 -0.79 -1.57
N LEU A 121 -3.89 -1.42 -1.54
CA LEU A 121 -4.93 -1.12 -0.55
C LEU A 121 -4.48 -1.49 0.86
N ALA A 122 -3.90 -2.68 1.02
CA ALA A 122 -3.41 -3.15 2.32
C ALA A 122 -2.30 -2.25 2.88
N GLY A 123 -1.39 -1.79 2.03
CA GLY A 123 -0.24 -0.99 2.46
C GLY A 123 -0.54 0.51 2.63
N SER A 124 -1.41 1.10 1.81
CA SER A 124 -1.57 2.57 1.78
C SER A 124 -2.21 3.12 3.06
N ASP A 125 -3.40 2.66 3.41
CA ASP A 125 -4.16 3.27 4.50
C ASP A 125 -3.56 2.91 5.87
N THR A 126 -3.03 1.68 6.02
CA THR A 126 -2.39 1.21 7.25
C THR A 126 -1.11 1.99 7.55
N THR A 127 -0.22 2.13 6.57
CA THR A 127 1.04 2.88 6.76
C THR A 127 0.78 4.37 7.00
N ALA A 128 -0.19 4.96 6.30
CA ALA A 128 -0.57 6.35 6.53
C ALA A 128 -1.11 6.56 7.95
N GLN A 129 -1.94 5.65 8.45
CA GLN A 129 -2.47 5.70 9.81
C GLN A 129 -1.36 5.52 10.85
N SER A 130 -0.50 4.51 10.71
CA SER A 130 0.63 4.28 11.63
C SER A 130 1.58 5.48 11.68
N MET A 131 1.92 6.05 10.52
CA MET A 131 2.78 7.24 10.47
C MET A 131 2.12 8.45 11.13
N THR A 132 0.80 8.61 10.97
CA THR A 132 0.04 9.70 11.60
C THR A 132 0.10 9.59 13.12
N TRP A 133 -0.13 8.40 13.68
CA TRP A 133 -0.05 8.16 15.12
C TRP A 133 1.37 8.29 15.65
N ALA A 134 2.36 7.74 14.94
CA ALA A 134 3.77 7.83 15.34
C ALA A 134 4.21 9.30 15.46
N LEU A 135 3.90 10.13 14.45
CA LEU A 135 4.23 11.56 14.48
C LEU A 135 3.45 12.31 15.55
N TYR A 136 2.18 11.96 15.78
CA TYR A 136 1.37 12.54 16.85
C TYR A 136 1.98 12.28 18.23
N LEU A 137 2.40 11.04 18.49
CA LEU A 137 3.03 10.65 19.76
C LEU A 137 4.38 11.34 19.94
N VAL A 138 5.22 11.36 18.91
CA VAL A 138 6.50 12.08 18.97
C VAL A 138 6.28 13.56 19.28
N GLY A 139 5.27 14.20 18.68
CA GLY A 139 4.94 15.60 18.96
C GLY A 139 4.35 15.86 20.35
N LEU A 140 3.78 14.85 21.01
CA LEU A 140 3.20 14.97 22.35
C LEU A 140 4.24 14.85 23.47
N TYR A 141 5.35 14.16 23.22
CA TYR A 141 6.39 13.84 24.19
C TYR A 141 7.74 14.45 23.78
N PRO A 142 8.06 15.71 24.19
CA PRO A 142 9.28 16.40 23.80
C PRO A 142 10.57 15.64 24.12
N GLU A 143 10.58 14.84 25.19
CA GLU A 143 11.69 13.99 25.58
C GLU A 143 11.93 12.81 24.62
N ILE A 144 10.87 12.28 24.02
CA ILE A 144 10.95 11.25 22.98
C ILE A 144 11.41 11.90 21.68
N GLN A 145 10.85 13.06 21.34
CA GLN A 145 11.28 13.83 20.18
C GLN A 145 12.77 14.15 20.24
N ALA A 146 13.29 14.64 21.38
CA ALA A 146 14.70 14.94 21.54
C ALA A 146 15.60 13.73 21.27
N LYS A 147 15.22 12.54 21.77
CA LYS A 147 15.96 11.29 21.53
C LYS A 147 15.91 10.81 20.09
N VAL A 148 14.78 10.97 19.40
CA VAL A 148 14.67 10.68 17.96
C VAL A 148 15.57 11.62 17.16
N HIS A 149 15.59 12.91 17.51
CA HIS A 149 16.48 13.88 16.86
C HIS A 149 17.96 13.55 17.11
N GLU A 150 18.34 13.25 18.36
CA GLU A 150 19.71 12.83 18.71
C GLU A 150 20.14 11.58 17.93
N GLU A 151 19.25 10.58 17.80
CA GLU A 151 19.51 9.40 16.97
C GLU A 151 19.76 9.76 15.51
N ILE A 152 18.89 10.59 14.91
CA ILE A 152 19.04 11.01 13.52
C ILE A 152 20.35 11.79 13.33
N ASP A 153 20.65 12.73 14.22
CA ASP A 153 21.89 13.52 14.17
C ASP A 153 23.13 12.62 14.35
N SER A 154 23.04 11.55 15.14
CA SER A 154 24.15 10.60 15.32
C SER A 154 24.46 9.76 14.08
N ILE A 155 23.43 9.43 13.28
CA ILE A 155 23.56 8.57 12.09
C ILE A 155 23.92 9.42 10.86
N PHE A 156 23.29 10.57 10.69
CA PHE A 156 23.40 11.39 9.49
C PHE A 156 24.30 12.63 9.67
N GLY A 157 24.63 13.00 10.91
CA GLY A 157 25.45 14.18 11.20
C GLY A 157 24.84 15.46 10.64
N SER A 158 25.69 16.32 10.06
CA SER A 158 25.28 17.54 9.36
C SER A 158 24.95 17.31 7.88
N ASP A 159 24.99 16.06 7.41
CA ASP A 159 24.75 15.75 6.00
C ASP A 159 23.25 15.61 5.72
N THR A 160 22.68 16.69 5.17
CA THR A 160 21.28 16.73 4.74
C THR A 160 21.05 16.22 3.32
N GLU A 161 22.12 15.98 2.55
CA GLU A 161 22.04 15.63 1.13
C GLU A 161 22.19 14.13 0.86
N SER A 162 22.86 13.40 1.75
CA SER A 162 22.98 11.95 1.68
C SER A 162 21.63 11.23 1.66
N HIS A 163 21.57 10.14 0.89
CA HIS A 163 20.41 9.25 0.86
C HIS A 163 20.44 8.28 2.04
N VAL A 164 19.27 7.98 2.61
CA VAL A 164 19.13 6.94 3.63
C VAL A 164 19.47 5.59 3.00
N THR A 165 20.48 4.91 3.55
CA THR A 165 20.90 3.56 3.12
C THR A 165 20.26 2.49 4.00
N GLU A 166 20.34 1.23 3.58
CA GLU A 166 19.88 0.10 4.40
C GLU A 166 20.70 -0.09 5.67
N GLU A 167 21.98 0.31 5.64
CA GLU A 167 22.84 0.28 6.83
C GLU A 167 22.37 1.33 7.84
N ASN A 168 22.10 2.56 7.40
CA ASN A 168 21.58 3.61 8.27
C ASN A 168 20.26 3.19 8.94
N MET A 169 19.38 2.48 8.22
CA MET A 169 18.12 1.99 8.79
C MET A 169 18.32 0.96 9.92
N LYS A 170 19.40 0.18 9.91
CA LYS A 170 19.71 -0.79 10.99
C LYS A 170 20.11 -0.09 12.29
N ASP A 171 20.61 1.15 12.19
CA ASP A 171 21.06 1.94 13.33
C ASP A 171 19.94 2.79 13.95
N MET A 172 18.79 2.95 13.27
CA MET A 172 17.60 3.67 13.75
C MET A 172 16.78 2.89 14.80
N LYS A 173 17.43 2.41 15.85
CA LYS A 173 16.86 1.50 16.87
C LYS A 173 15.80 2.18 17.74
N TYR A 174 16.01 3.43 18.13
CA TYR A 174 15.08 4.21 18.95
C TYR A 174 13.81 4.56 18.16
N SER A 175 13.95 4.99 16.91
CA SER A 175 12.83 5.21 15.99
C SER A 175 12.01 3.92 15.78
N GLU A 176 12.67 2.77 15.63
CA GLU A 176 12.01 1.47 15.56
C GLU A 176 11.22 1.16 16.85
N CYS A 177 11.79 1.46 18.02
CA CYS A 177 11.09 1.31 19.30
C CYS A 177 9.84 2.21 19.38
N VAL A 178 9.92 3.46 18.94
CA VAL A 178 8.78 4.39 18.90
C VAL A 178 7.65 3.82 18.03
N LEU A 179 7.99 3.31 16.85
CA LEU A 179 7.02 2.64 15.98
C LEU A 179 6.40 1.40 16.64
N LYS A 180 7.20 0.56 17.30
CA LYS A 180 6.68 -0.63 18.01
C LYS A 180 5.72 -0.26 19.14
N VAL A 181 6.01 0.81 19.88
CA VAL A 181 5.12 1.32 20.94
C VAL A 181 3.82 1.85 20.34
N GLU A 182 3.88 2.60 19.23
CA GLU A 182 2.68 3.03 18.50
C GLU A 182 1.81 1.84 18.09
N PHE A 183 2.41 0.81 17.47
CA PHE A 183 1.71 -0.41 17.07
C PHE A 183 1.04 -1.13 18.24
N HIS A 184 1.68 -1.13 19.42
CA HIS A 184 1.11 -1.72 20.61
C HIS A 184 -0.04 -0.89 21.20
N SER A 185 0.07 0.44 21.19
CA SER A 185 -0.82 1.33 21.93
C SER A 185 -2.00 1.89 21.12
N TYR A 186 -1.82 2.15 19.82
CA TYR A 186 -2.76 3.01 19.07
C TYR A 186 -3.28 2.45 17.77
N THR A 187 -2.63 1.49 17.11
CA THR A 187 -3.16 0.92 15.86
C THR A 187 -4.24 -0.13 16.19
N PRO A 188 -5.54 0.21 16.17
CA PRO A 188 -6.59 -0.70 16.64
C PRO A 188 -7.18 -1.46 15.44
N ASN A 189 -6.33 -1.88 14.49
CA ASN A 189 -6.76 -2.66 13.33
C ASN A 189 -6.69 -4.18 13.59
N ASN A 190 -6.60 -4.59 14.86
CA ASN A 190 -6.70 -5.99 15.28
C ASN A 190 -8.14 -6.54 15.29
N THR A 191 -9.07 -5.94 14.52
CA THR A 191 -10.32 -6.65 14.22
C THR A 191 -10.01 -7.71 13.17
N LEU A 192 -9.48 -8.85 13.63
CA LEU A 192 -9.34 -10.05 12.82
C LEU A 192 -10.75 -10.56 12.52
N ILE A 193 -11.26 -10.22 11.34
CA ILE A 193 -12.46 -10.88 10.83
C ILE A 193 -12.01 -12.20 10.23
N SER A 194 -11.89 -13.25 11.06
CA SER A 194 -11.65 -14.60 10.58
C SER A 194 -12.93 -15.12 9.93
N PHE A 195 -12.96 -15.18 8.60
CA PHE A 195 -13.96 -15.95 7.87
C PHE A 195 -13.42 -17.37 7.66
N ASP A 196 -14.22 -18.39 7.99
CA ASP A 196 -13.86 -19.79 7.70
C ASP A 196 -13.77 -20.00 6.18
N LEU A 197 -12.52 -20.04 5.68
CA LEU A 197 -12.16 -20.24 4.28
C LEU A 197 -12.74 -21.53 3.67
N LYS A 198 -13.16 -22.51 4.49
CA LYS A 198 -13.79 -23.75 4.02
C LYS A 198 -15.17 -23.52 3.38
N THR A 199 -15.82 -22.38 3.66
CA THR A 199 -17.17 -22.10 3.14
C THR A 199 -17.16 -21.67 1.68
N TYR A 200 -16.05 -21.09 1.19
CA TYR A 200 -15.93 -20.57 -0.19
C TYR A 200 -15.07 -21.44 -1.11
N LEU A 201 -14.18 -22.28 -0.57
CA LEU A 201 -13.41 -23.26 -1.35
C LEU A 201 -14.19 -24.58 -1.56
N LYS A 202 -15.49 -24.52 -1.88
CA LYS A 202 -16.14 -25.63 -2.58
C LYS A 202 -15.81 -25.47 -4.07
N PRO A 203 -14.99 -26.34 -4.67
CA PRO A 203 -14.72 -26.25 -6.09
C PRO A 203 -16.04 -26.44 -6.83
N SER A 204 -16.42 -25.44 -7.62
CA SER A 204 -17.51 -25.55 -8.59
C SER A 204 -17.04 -26.48 -9.71
N VAL A 205 -16.96 -27.78 -9.42
CA VAL A 205 -16.87 -28.81 -10.44
C VAL A 205 -18.26 -28.93 -11.04
N LYS A 206 -18.54 -28.14 -12.08
CA LYS A 206 -19.61 -28.45 -13.00
C LYS A 206 -19.17 -29.67 -13.82
N LYS A 207 -19.90 -30.79 -13.65
CA LYS A 207 -19.98 -31.85 -14.66
C LYS A 207 -20.89 -31.40 -15.80
#